data_AF-A0A7W8HCB4-F1
#
_entry.id   AF-A0A7W8HCB4-F1
#
_cell.length_a   1.000
_cell.length_b   1.000
_cell.length_c   1.000
_cell.angle_alpha   90.00
_cell.angle_beta   90.00
_cell.angle_gamma   90.00
#
_symmetry.space_group_name_H-M   'P 1'
#
loop_
_entity.id
_entity.type
_entity.pdbx_description
1 polymer ?
#
loop_
_entity_poly.entity_id
_entity_poly.type
_entity_poly.pdbx_seq_one_letter_code
_entity_poly.pdbx_strand_id
1 'polypeptide(L)'
;MMFTDPQIANLMTWGIEGVDYETDDEGIAHYIEGNENPAYHSADYLAVNKFIVTPWEGAPADINEIEKETMESAPISPYLGFAGDTSAVSTEVSMVTNIINEYDSSVGTGMADESVYKEFISKLKSSGAEKIVAAYQEQLNQWLTQ
;
A
#
# COMPACT_ATOMS: atom_id res chain seq x y z
N MET A 1 -5.03 21.59 -2.01
CA MET A 1 -3.99 21.95 -3.00
C MET A 1 -3.51 20.69 -3.72
N MET A 2 -2.71 19.81 -3.09
CA MET A 2 -2.25 18.55 -3.73
C MET A 2 -3.36 17.59 -4.21
N PHE A 3 -4.55 17.65 -3.63
CA PHE A 3 -5.69 16.80 -4.04
C PHE A 3 -6.43 17.29 -5.29
N THR A 4 -6.25 18.55 -5.68
CA THR A 4 -7.17 19.25 -6.59
C THR A 4 -6.48 20.09 -7.66
N ASP A 5 -5.17 20.33 -7.53
CA ASP A 5 -4.38 21.16 -8.43
C ASP A 5 -3.37 20.28 -9.18
N PRO A 6 -3.58 20.01 -10.48
CA PRO A 6 -2.69 19.19 -11.28
C PRO A 6 -1.26 19.72 -11.34
N GLN A 7 -1.04 21.04 -11.26
CA GLN A 7 0.31 21.60 -11.32
C GLN A 7 1.10 21.22 -10.07
N ILE A 8 0.46 21.28 -8.89
CA ILE A 8 1.08 20.88 -7.63
C ILE A 8 1.23 19.36 -7.57
N ALA A 9 0.26 18.60 -8.07
CA ALA A 9 0.36 17.14 -8.12
C ALA A 9 1.57 16.70 -8.98
N ASN A 10 1.67 17.20 -10.21
CA ASN A 10 2.79 16.91 -11.10
C ASN A 10 4.12 17.41 -10.53
N LEU A 11 4.18 18.59 -9.92
CA LEU A 11 5.41 19.07 -9.26
C LEU A 11 5.93 18.10 -8.20
N MET A 12 5.02 17.50 -7.42
CA MET A 12 5.36 16.55 -6.36
C MET A 12 5.59 15.12 -6.86
N THR A 13 5.26 14.82 -8.11
CA THR A 13 5.45 13.47 -8.68
C THR A 13 6.61 13.46 -9.67
N TRP A 14 6.61 14.38 -10.64
CA TRP A 14 7.58 14.43 -11.74
C TRP A 14 8.69 15.46 -11.54
N GLY A 15 8.48 16.46 -10.68
CA GLY A 15 9.43 17.55 -10.47
C GLY A 15 9.08 18.80 -11.26
N ILE A 16 10.06 19.63 -11.57
CA ILE A 16 9.84 20.90 -12.28
C ILE A 16 9.80 20.64 -13.79
N GLU A 17 8.70 21.00 -14.44
CA GLU A 17 8.57 20.89 -15.91
C GLU A 17 9.63 21.77 -16.62
N GLY A 18 10.30 21.21 -17.62
CA GLY A 18 11.44 21.81 -18.33
C GLY A 18 12.78 21.72 -17.59
N VAL A 19 12.81 21.11 -16.39
CA VAL A 19 14.05 20.83 -15.64
C VAL A 19 14.19 19.33 -15.37
N ASP A 20 13.16 18.73 -14.79
CA ASP A 20 13.15 17.32 -14.39
C ASP A 20 12.39 16.44 -15.41
N TYR A 21 11.34 16.97 -16.04
CA TYR A 21 10.53 16.27 -17.04
C TYR A 21 9.94 17.25 -18.08
N GLU A 22 9.39 16.74 -19.17
CA GLU A 22 8.57 17.52 -20.12
C GLU A 22 7.31 16.74 -20.52
N THR A 23 6.30 17.45 -21.04
CA THR A 23 5.03 16.87 -21.50
C THR A 23 4.92 17.04 -23.01
N ASP A 24 4.51 15.98 -23.71
CA ASP A 24 4.27 16.04 -25.16
C ASP A 24 2.91 16.66 -25.53
N ASP A 25 2.64 16.77 -26.84
CA ASP A 25 1.39 17.31 -27.39
C ASP A 25 0.16 16.43 -27.07
N GLU A 26 0.36 15.17 -26.69
CA GLU A 26 -0.69 14.22 -26.30
C GLU A 26 -0.98 14.27 -24.79
N GLY A 27 -0.22 15.07 -24.03
CA GLY A 27 -0.38 15.19 -22.59
C GLY A 27 0.29 14.04 -21.82
N ILE A 28 1.34 13.44 -22.37
CA ILE A 28 2.15 12.41 -21.72
C ILE A 28 3.46 13.01 -21.22
N ALA A 29 3.74 12.82 -19.93
CA ALA A 29 4.98 13.23 -19.30
C ALA A 29 6.11 12.23 -19.61
N HIS A 30 7.31 12.73 -19.87
CA HIS A 30 8.49 11.93 -20.14
C HIS A 30 9.78 12.64 -19.71
N TYR A 31 10.90 11.92 -19.73
CA TYR A 31 12.20 12.53 -19.48
C TYR A 31 12.60 13.49 -20.60
N ILE A 32 13.27 14.57 -20.23
CA ILE A 32 13.87 15.52 -21.17
C ILE A 32 15.03 14.84 -21.90
N GLU A 33 15.14 15.02 -23.21
CA GLU A 33 16.24 14.46 -24.00
C GLU A 33 17.61 14.82 -23.40
N GLY A 34 18.41 13.80 -23.05
CA GLY A 34 19.72 13.96 -22.41
C GLY A 34 19.69 14.13 -20.89
N ASN A 35 18.52 14.05 -20.24
CA ASN A 35 18.36 14.07 -18.78
C ASN A 35 17.46 12.92 -18.28
N GLU A 36 17.91 11.68 -18.49
CA GLU A 36 17.20 10.46 -18.04
C GLU A 36 17.32 10.19 -16.52
N ASN A 37 18.10 11.00 -15.79
CA ASN A 37 18.28 10.88 -14.33
C ASN A 37 18.14 12.27 -13.68
N PRO A 38 16.94 12.87 -13.70
CA PRO A 38 16.72 14.18 -13.11
C PRO A 38 16.98 14.17 -11.60
N ALA A 39 17.17 15.36 -11.03
CA ALA A 39 17.41 15.50 -9.59
C ALA A 39 16.20 15.05 -8.77
N TYR A 40 15.01 15.15 -9.36
CA TYR A 40 13.76 14.68 -8.76
C TYR A 40 12.90 13.94 -9.79
N HIS A 41 12.47 12.74 -9.43
CA HIS A 41 11.42 11.99 -10.13
C HIS A 41 10.88 10.94 -9.16
N SER A 42 9.56 10.79 -9.08
CA SER A 42 8.88 9.87 -8.17
C SER A 42 7.99 8.89 -8.95
N ALA A 43 6.92 8.40 -8.33
CA ALA A 43 5.93 7.54 -8.97
C ALA A 43 4.52 8.08 -8.70
N ASP A 44 3.67 8.05 -9.73
CA ASP A 44 2.30 8.54 -9.69
C ASP A 44 1.42 7.85 -8.64
N TYR A 45 1.62 6.56 -8.39
CA TYR A 45 0.89 5.83 -7.36
C TYR A 45 1.19 6.29 -5.92
N LEU A 46 2.28 7.04 -5.72
CA LEU A 46 2.59 7.69 -4.44
C LEU A 46 1.97 9.10 -4.34
N ALA A 47 1.39 9.61 -5.42
CA ALA A 47 0.75 10.91 -5.41
C ALA A 47 -0.48 10.92 -4.52
N VAL A 48 -0.71 12.05 -3.86
CA VAL A 48 -1.86 12.26 -2.96
C VAL A 48 -3.20 12.04 -3.68
N ASN A 49 -3.29 12.45 -4.95
CA ASN A 49 -4.37 12.10 -5.86
C ASN A 49 -3.75 11.76 -7.23
N LYS A 50 -3.61 10.47 -7.53
CA LYS A 50 -3.05 9.98 -8.79
C LYS A 50 -3.83 10.46 -10.02
N PHE A 51 -5.16 10.58 -9.94
CA PHE A 51 -6.02 10.83 -11.12
C PHE A 51 -5.87 12.22 -11.73
N ILE A 52 -5.11 13.11 -11.08
CA ILE A 52 -4.79 14.45 -11.58
C ILE A 52 -3.31 14.61 -11.95
N VAL A 53 -2.53 13.55 -11.84
CA VAL A 53 -1.13 13.49 -12.28
C VAL A 53 -1.13 13.14 -13.78
N THR A 54 -0.32 13.86 -14.54
CA THR A 54 -0.12 13.62 -15.98
C THR A 54 0.42 12.20 -16.19
N PRO A 55 -0.19 11.38 -17.07
CA PRO A 55 0.30 10.04 -17.38
C PRO A 55 1.76 10.06 -17.81
N TRP A 56 2.52 9.04 -17.41
CA TRP A 56 3.93 8.91 -17.77
C TRP A 56 4.12 8.03 -19.02
N GLU A 57 5.17 8.29 -19.81
CA GLU A 57 5.51 7.50 -20.99
C GLU A 57 5.54 5.99 -20.69
N GLY A 58 4.93 5.20 -21.59
CA GLY A 58 4.70 3.77 -21.40
C GLY A 58 3.33 3.41 -20.82
N ALA A 59 2.60 4.39 -20.27
CA ALA A 59 1.17 4.26 -19.98
C ALA A 59 0.32 4.89 -21.09
N PRO A 60 -0.93 4.42 -21.30
CA PRO A 60 -1.85 5.08 -22.22
C PRO A 60 -2.35 6.42 -21.64
N ALA A 61 -2.72 7.37 -22.51
CA ALA A 61 -3.17 8.71 -22.10
C ALA A 61 -4.42 8.70 -21.19
N ASP A 62 -5.27 7.68 -21.33
CA ASP A 62 -6.50 7.48 -20.57
C ASP A 62 -6.30 6.58 -19.32
N ILE A 63 -5.05 6.27 -18.94
CA ILE A 63 -4.77 5.37 -17.80
C ILE A 63 -5.49 5.76 -16.51
N ASN A 64 -5.56 7.06 -16.23
CA ASN A 64 -6.23 7.57 -15.03
C ASN A 64 -7.76 7.32 -15.07
N GLU A 65 -8.38 7.37 -16.25
CA GLU A 65 -9.80 7.06 -16.43
C GLU A 65 -10.03 5.56 -16.24
N ILE A 66 -9.21 4.73 -16.91
CA ILE A 66 -9.27 3.26 -16.82
C ILE A 66 -9.13 2.80 -15.37
N GLU A 67 -8.14 3.33 -14.65
CA GLU A 67 -7.90 2.97 -13.25
C GLU A 67 -9.05 3.44 -12.36
N LYS A 68 -9.56 4.66 -12.56
CA LYS A 68 -10.69 5.21 -11.80
C LYS A 68 -11.94 4.34 -11.96
N GLU A 69 -12.30 3.98 -13.20
CA GLU A 69 -13.43 3.08 -13.47
C GLU A 69 -13.22 1.70 -12.84
N THR A 70 -11.98 1.19 -12.88
CA THR A 70 -11.62 -0.10 -12.26
C THR A 70 -11.81 -0.06 -10.75
N MET A 71 -11.40 1.01 -10.06
CA MET A 71 -11.61 1.11 -8.61
C MET A 71 -13.06 1.39 -8.24
N GLU A 72 -13.78 2.19 -9.01
CA GLU A 72 -15.20 2.46 -8.77
C GLU A 72 -16.06 1.20 -8.93
N SER A 73 -15.64 0.28 -9.80
CA SER A 73 -16.30 -1.03 -9.99
C SER A 73 -15.79 -2.13 -9.06
N ALA A 74 -14.74 -1.88 -8.28
CA ALA A 74 -14.14 -2.89 -7.41
C ALA A 74 -15.09 -3.31 -6.28
N PRO A 75 -15.21 -4.62 -5.98
CA PRO A 75 -16.00 -5.07 -4.86
C PRO A 75 -15.40 -4.55 -3.54
N ILE A 76 -16.26 -4.00 -2.69
CA ILE A 76 -15.87 -3.54 -1.37
C ILE A 76 -15.86 -4.73 -0.41
N SER A 77 -14.77 -4.90 0.34
CA SER A 77 -14.70 -5.91 1.40
C SER A 77 -15.83 -5.69 2.41
N PRO A 78 -16.55 -6.74 2.84
CA PRO A 78 -17.55 -6.61 3.90
C PRO A 78 -16.94 -6.16 5.23
N TYR A 79 -15.61 -6.18 5.37
CA TYR A 79 -14.87 -5.78 6.56
C TYR A 79 -14.16 -4.42 6.41
N LEU A 80 -14.37 -3.70 5.30
CA LEU A 80 -13.76 -2.38 5.10
C LEU A 80 -14.23 -1.41 6.20
N GLY A 81 -13.27 -0.77 6.87
CA GLY A 81 -13.54 0.16 7.97
C GLY A 81 -13.58 -0.48 9.36
N PHE A 82 -13.53 -1.81 9.47
CA PHE A 82 -13.35 -2.48 10.76
C PHE A 82 -11.94 -2.25 11.30
N ALA A 83 -11.83 -1.76 12.53
CA ALA A 83 -10.59 -1.61 13.27
C ALA A 83 -10.77 -2.19 14.68
N GLY A 84 -10.16 -3.35 14.94
CA GLY A 84 -10.23 -4.00 16.24
C GLY A 84 -9.41 -3.28 17.31
N ASP A 85 -9.98 -3.11 18.49
CA ASP A 85 -9.27 -2.67 19.70
C ASP A 85 -8.46 -3.84 20.29
N THR A 86 -7.16 -3.63 20.42
CA THR A 86 -6.23 -4.62 20.96
C THR A 86 -5.76 -4.30 22.38
N SER A 87 -6.32 -3.27 23.02
CA SER A 87 -5.94 -2.81 24.37
C SER A 87 -5.93 -3.95 25.40
N ALA A 88 -6.95 -4.81 25.37
CA ALA A 88 -7.12 -5.96 26.27
C ALA A 88 -6.16 -7.14 26.01
N VAL A 89 -5.48 -7.15 24.86
CA VAL A 89 -4.55 -8.22 24.43
C VAL A 89 -3.17 -7.66 24.03
N SER A 90 -2.83 -6.46 24.51
CA SER A 90 -1.61 -5.74 24.13
C SER A 90 -0.32 -6.49 24.44
N THR A 91 -0.31 -7.31 25.51
CA THR A 91 0.85 -8.14 25.87
C THR A 91 1.03 -9.27 24.86
N GLU A 92 -0.04 -9.97 24.51
CA GLU A 92 -0.02 -11.04 23.49
C GLU A 92 0.36 -10.48 22.12
N VAL A 93 -0.19 -9.32 21.73
CA VAL A 93 0.19 -8.63 20.48
C VAL A 93 1.69 -8.38 20.45
N SER A 94 2.26 -7.82 21.53
CA SER A 94 3.70 -7.54 21.59
C SER A 94 4.55 -8.80 21.44
N MET A 95 4.19 -9.90 22.11
CA MET A 95 4.90 -11.18 22.00
C MET A 95 4.80 -11.78 20.60
N VAL A 96 3.60 -11.78 20.02
CA VAL A 96 3.35 -12.29 18.66
C VAL A 96 4.10 -11.49 17.61
N THR A 97 4.11 -10.15 17.71
CA THR A 97 4.88 -9.28 16.80
C THR A 97 6.37 -9.60 16.84
N ASN A 98 6.94 -9.83 18.02
CA ASN A 98 8.36 -10.20 18.13
C ASN A 98 8.67 -11.53 17.45
N ILE A 99 7.80 -12.53 17.58
CA ILE A 99 7.93 -13.81 16.88
C ILE A 99 7.80 -13.62 15.38
N ILE A 100 6.82 -12.84 14.90
CA ILE A 100 6.69 -12.55 13.46
C ILE A 100 7.99 -11.93 12.95
N ASN A 101 8.52 -10.91 13.62
CA ASN A 101 9.77 -10.25 13.20
C ASN A 101 10.99 -11.19 13.17
N GLU A 102 11.06 -12.17 14.09
CA GLU A 102 12.13 -13.18 14.11
C GLU A 102 12.08 -14.09 12.87
N TYR A 103 10.88 -14.42 12.38
CA TYR A 103 10.68 -15.43 11.33
C TYR A 103 10.34 -14.86 9.95
N ASP A 104 9.87 -13.61 9.86
CA ASP A 104 9.29 -13.00 8.65
C ASP A 104 10.21 -13.16 7.42
N SER A 105 11.48 -12.79 7.55
CA SER A 105 12.45 -12.91 6.46
C SER A 105 12.63 -14.35 5.96
N SER A 106 12.57 -15.36 6.82
CA SER A 106 12.80 -16.75 6.43
C SER A 106 11.52 -17.43 5.91
N VAL A 107 10.40 -17.22 6.60
CA VAL A 107 9.10 -17.80 6.24
C VAL A 107 8.47 -17.07 5.07
N GLY A 108 8.45 -15.73 5.10
CA GLY A 108 7.83 -14.88 4.08
C GLY A 108 8.50 -14.97 2.71
N THR A 109 9.80 -15.29 2.66
CA THR A 109 10.54 -15.50 1.40
C THR A 109 10.55 -16.95 0.93
N GLY A 110 10.04 -17.88 1.73
CA GLY A 110 10.07 -19.32 1.43
C GLY A 110 11.44 -20.00 1.61
N MET A 111 12.39 -19.33 2.26
CA MET A 111 13.71 -19.91 2.59
C MET A 111 13.62 -20.96 3.70
N ALA A 112 12.66 -20.80 4.62
CA ALA A 112 12.43 -21.71 5.72
C ALA A 112 11.91 -23.08 5.24
N ASP A 113 12.45 -24.15 5.83
CA ASP A 113 11.88 -25.49 5.65
C ASP A 113 10.64 -25.71 6.53
N GLU A 114 9.99 -26.86 6.35
CA GLU A 114 8.77 -27.22 7.09
C GLU A 114 9.00 -27.27 8.61
N SER A 115 10.21 -27.60 9.08
CA SER A 115 10.51 -27.68 10.50
C SER A 115 10.53 -26.29 11.15
N VAL A 116 11.15 -25.32 10.47
CA VAL A 116 11.18 -23.91 10.90
C VAL A 116 9.77 -23.32 10.86
N TYR A 117 8.98 -23.63 9.83
CA TYR A 117 7.59 -23.19 9.76
C TYR A 117 6.73 -23.75 10.91
N LYS A 118 6.91 -25.03 11.27
CA LYS A 118 6.21 -25.64 12.42
C LYS A 118 6.62 -25.01 13.74
N GLU A 119 7.90 -24.69 13.92
CA GLU A 119 8.39 -23.97 15.10
C GLU A 119 7.74 -22.58 15.20
N PHE A 120 7.72 -21.82 14.11
CA PHE A 120 7.07 -20.52 14.02
C PHE A 120 5.60 -20.58 14.48
N ILE A 121 4.80 -21.50 13.90
CA ILE A 121 3.39 -21.68 14.28
C ILE A 121 3.24 -22.07 15.75
N SER A 122 4.11 -22.94 16.26
CA SER A 122 4.11 -23.34 17.67
C SER A 122 4.37 -22.15 18.60
N LYS A 123 5.40 -21.34 18.30
CA LYS A 123 5.74 -20.13 19.04
C LYS A 123 4.56 -19.15 19.06
N LEU A 124 3.95 -18.86 17.90
CA LEU A 124 2.78 -17.97 17.79
C LEU A 124 1.63 -18.41 18.73
N LYS A 125 1.28 -19.70 18.70
CA LYS A 125 0.21 -20.24 19.56
C LYS A 125 0.56 -20.12 21.03
N SER A 126 1.79 -20.48 21.41
CA SER A 126 2.25 -20.39 22.81
C SER A 126 2.27 -18.96 23.35
N SER A 127 2.41 -17.96 22.47
CA SER A 127 2.41 -16.54 22.81
C SER A 127 1.03 -15.88 22.75
N GLY A 128 -0.04 -16.67 22.61
CA GLY A 128 -1.41 -16.16 22.72
C GLY A 128 -2.01 -15.62 21.42
N ALA A 129 -1.48 -16.01 20.25
CA ALA A 129 -2.08 -15.64 18.96
C ALA A 129 -3.58 -16.00 18.89
N GLU A 130 -3.99 -17.14 19.46
CA GLU A 130 -5.40 -17.55 19.50
C GLU A 130 -6.27 -16.59 20.34
N LYS A 131 -5.71 -15.97 21.38
CA LYS A 131 -6.42 -14.97 22.18
C LYS A 131 -6.64 -13.67 21.39
N ILE A 132 -5.65 -13.26 20.60
CA ILE A 132 -5.78 -12.11 19.69
C ILE A 132 -6.86 -12.38 18.66
N VAL A 133 -6.82 -13.56 18.01
CA VAL A 133 -7.83 -13.96 17.01
C VAL A 133 -9.23 -13.97 17.61
N ALA A 134 -9.40 -14.53 18.82
CA ALA A 134 -10.70 -14.53 19.50
C ALA A 134 -11.20 -13.11 19.82
N ALA A 135 -10.31 -12.22 20.26
CA ALA A 135 -10.66 -10.82 20.52
C ALA A 135 -11.09 -10.08 19.25
N TYR A 136 -10.39 -10.28 18.13
CA TYR A 136 -10.78 -9.73 16.82
C TYR A 136 -12.10 -10.31 16.33
N GLN A 137 -12.32 -11.62 16.47
CA GLN A 137 -13.54 -12.27 16.01
C GLN A 137 -14.78 -11.78 16.77
N GLU A 138 -14.68 -11.63 18.09
CA GLU A 138 -15.77 -11.09 18.91
C GLU A 138 -16.13 -9.67 18.48
N GLN A 139 -15.12 -8.81 18.28
CA GLN A 139 -15.35 -7.43 17.85
C GLN A 139 -15.87 -7.34 16.43
N LEU A 140 -15.39 -8.20 15.52
CA LEU A 140 -15.88 -8.26 14.15
C LEU A 140 -17.34 -8.71 14.12
N ASN A 141 -17.71 -9.71 14.92
CA ASN A 141 -19.10 -10.16 15.05
C ASN A 141 -20.00 -9.02 15.53
N GLN A 142 -19.56 -8.27 16.56
CA GLN A 142 -20.31 -7.11 17.05
C GLN A 142 -20.41 -6.01 15.98
N TRP A 143 -19.33 -5.71 15.27
CA TRP A 143 -19.30 -4.68 14.23
C TRP A 143 -20.22 -5.02 13.04
N LEU A 144 -20.29 -6.28 12.62
CA LEU A 144 -21.18 -6.75 11.55
C LEU A 144 -22.68 -6.68 11.90
N THR A 145 -23.03 -6.46 13.17
CA THR A 145 -24.43 -6.31 13.62
C THR A 145 -24.90 -4.85 13.69
N GLN A 146 -24.03 -3.89 13.43
CA GLN A 146 -24.35 -2.45 13.48
C GLN A 146 -25.04 -1.94 12.20
#